data_AF-A0A962N8G0-F1
#
_entry.id   AF-A0A962N8G0-F1
#
_cell.length_a   1.000
_cell.length_b   1.000
_cell.length_c   1.000
_cell.angle_alpha   90.00
_cell.angle_beta   90.00
_cell.angle_gamma   90.00
#
_symmetry.space_group_name_H-M   'P 1'
#
loop_
_entity.id
_entity.type
_entity.pdbx_description
1 polymer ?
#
loop_
_entity_poly.entity_id
_entity_poly.type
_entity_poly.pdbx_seq_one_letter_code
_entity_poly.pdbx_strand_id
1 'polypeptide(L)'
;MLQIYRSSRMEGLADLLAAQLHRHRPLSVLAPQTVLIGHLGMKRWLTSRLAEQRLPQLPRIAANLDMLLPGEWLDELARSVLGRAAMAIAPYRRAALRWRIHSL
;
A
#
# COMPACT_ATOMS: atom_id res chain seq x y z
N MET A 1 -12.26 -9.39 -7.74
CA MET A 1 -13.42 -8.92 -6.94
C MET A 1 -12.90 -7.89 -5.94
N LEU A 2 -13.57 -6.74 -5.82
CA LEU A 2 -13.22 -5.73 -4.82
C LEU A 2 -14.05 -5.99 -3.55
N GLN A 3 -13.38 -6.13 -2.41
CA GLN A 3 -14.05 -6.31 -1.11
C GLN A 3 -13.91 -5.03 -0.29
N ILE A 4 -15.01 -4.61 0.33
CA ILE A 4 -15.05 -3.38 1.14
C ILE A 4 -15.39 -3.79 2.58
N TYR A 5 -14.49 -3.47 3.50
CA TYR A 5 -14.69 -3.66 4.94
C TYR A 5 -14.98 -2.32 5.59
N ARG A 6 -15.92 -2.29 6.54
CA ARG A 6 -16.29 -1.09 7.30
C ARG A 6 -16.18 -1.38 8.79
N SER A 7 -15.67 -0.40 9.54
CA SER A 7 -15.55 -0.44 10.99
C SER A 7 -15.60 0.98 11.52
N SER A 8 -16.11 1.16 12.74
CA SER A 8 -16.02 2.44 13.47
C SER A 8 -14.64 2.68 14.10
N ARG A 9 -13.79 1.66 14.14
CA ARG A 9 -12.45 1.69 14.75
C ARG A 9 -11.40 1.12 13.80
N MET A 10 -10.25 1.79 13.72
CA MET A 10 -9.17 1.40 12.82
C MET A 10 -8.54 0.07 13.23
N GLU A 11 -8.51 -0.23 14.53
CA GLU A 11 -7.99 -1.47 15.09
C GLU A 11 -8.76 -2.68 14.55
N GLY A 12 -10.09 -2.59 14.45
CA GLY A 12 -10.89 -3.66 13.87
C GLY A 12 -10.59 -3.90 12.38
N LEU A 13 -10.25 -2.85 11.63
CA LEU A 13 -9.80 -3.00 10.24
C LEU A 13 -8.39 -3.59 10.15
N ALA A 14 -7.48 -3.22 11.06
CA ALA A 14 -6.16 -3.81 11.13
C ALA A 14 -6.25 -5.32 11.45
N ASP A 15 -7.20 -5.72 12.31
CA ASP A 15 -7.43 -7.13 12.63
C ASP A 15 -7.90 -7.93 11.42
N LEU A 16 -8.88 -7.38 10.68
CA LEU A 16 -9.36 -7.97 9.43
C LEU A 16 -8.25 -8.04 8.38
N LEU A 17 -7.45 -6.98 8.25
CA LEU A 17 -6.32 -6.93 7.32
C LEU A 17 -5.31 -8.05 7.62
N ALA A 18 -4.96 -8.25 8.89
CA ALA A 18 -4.02 -9.30 9.28
C ALA A 18 -4.52 -10.70 8.90
N ALA A 19 -5.81 -10.98 9.13
CA ALA A 19 -6.44 -12.23 8.72
C ALA A 19 -6.38 -12.42 7.19
N GLN A 20 -6.60 -11.35 6.41
CA GLN A 20 -6.48 -11.40 4.95
C GLN A 20 -5.03 -11.63 4.51
N LEU A 21 -4.05 -10.91 5.08
CA LEU A 21 -2.62 -11.08 4.78
C LEU A 21 -2.12 -12.49 5.11
N HIS A 22 -2.69 -13.14 6.13
CA HIS A 22 -2.37 -14.52 6.45
C HIS A 22 -2.96 -15.49 5.43
N ARG A 23 -4.24 -15.32 5.12
CA ARG A 23 -4.99 -16.18 4.18
C ARG A 23 -4.43 -16.10 2.76
N HIS A 24 -3.91 -14.95 2.37
CA HIS A 24 -3.42 -14.66 1.02
C HIS A 24 -1.90 -14.52 0.95
N ARG A 25 -1.17 -15.31 1.76
CA ARG A 25 0.29 -15.35 1.67
C ARG A 25 0.76 -15.75 0.26
N PRO A 26 1.77 -15.07 -0.28
CA PRO A 26 2.33 -15.41 -1.59
C PRO A 26 3.01 -16.78 -1.55
N LEU A 27 3.05 -17.45 -2.71
CA LEU A 27 3.72 -18.75 -2.85
C LEU A 27 5.24 -18.63 -2.65
N SER A 28 5.83 -17.52 -3.08
CA SER A 28 7.24 -17.24 -2.83
C SER A 28 7.44 -16.69 -1.43
N VAL A 29 8.29 -17.34 -0.65
CA VAL A 29 8.57 -17.00 0.75
C VAL A 29 9.11 -15.58 0.93
N LEU A 30 9.86 -15.08 -0.06
CA LEU A 30 10.47 -13.75 -0.01
C LEU A 30 9.64 -12.69 -0.74
N ALA A 31 8.55 -13.05 -1.42
CA ALA A 31 7.71 -12.06 -2.08
C ALA A 31 6.99 -11.19 -1.03
N PRO A 32 7.09 -9.85 -1.12
CA PRO A 32 6.39 -8.97 -0.20
C PRO A 32 4.89 -8.97 -0.47
N GLN A 33 4.10 -8.64 0.56
CA GLN A 33 2.69 -8.32 0.39
C GLN A 33 2.50 -6.80 0.41
N THR A 34 1.83 -6.26 -0.60
CA THR A 34 1.60 -4.81 -0.73
C THR A 34 0.39 -4.38 0.09
N VAL A 35 0.54 -3.31 0.87
CA VAL A 35 -0.53 -2.67 1.65
C VAL A 35 -0.55 -1.18 1.33
N LEU A 36 -1.67 -0.67 0.85
CA LEU A 36 -1.83 0.76 0.62
C LEU A 36 -2.17 1.48 1.92
N ILE A 37 -1.43 2.54 2.23
CA ILE A 37 -1.60 3.34 3.44
C ILE A 37 -1.98 4.78 3.07
N GLY A 38 -2.88 5.40 3.84
CA GLY A 38 -3.34 6.76 3.54
C GLY A 38 -2.29 7.85 3.80
N HIS A 39 -1.34 7.59 4.70
CA HIS A 39 -0.28 8.53 5.07
C HIS A 39 0.87 7.81 5.79
N LEU A 40 2.05 8.43 5.79
CA LEU A 40 3.29 7.81 6.29
C LEU A 40 3.22 7.44 7.79
N GLY A 41 2.47 8.20 8.60
CA GLY A 41 2.25 7.89 10.01
C GLY A 41 1.62 6.51 10.26
N MET A 42 0.79 6.02 9.33
CA MET A 42 0.18 4.70 9.42
C MET A 42 1.20 3.57 9.33
N LYS A 43 2.33 3.77 8.65
CA LYS A 43 3.32 2.71 8.45
C LYS A 43 3.81 2.17 9.79
N ARG A 44 4.24 3.06 10.69
CA ARG A 44 4.73 2.68 12.02
C ARG A 44 3.61 2.09 12.86
N TRP A 45 2.46 2.76 12.91
CA TRP A 45 1.31 2.30 13.69
C TRP A 45 0.87 0.90 13.25
N LEU A 46 0.67 0.68 11.95
CA LEU A 46 0.19 -0.59 11.42
C LEU A 46 1.22 -1.71 11.62
N THR A 47 2.51 -1.44 11.42
CA THR A 47 3.57 -2.42 11.68
C THR A 47 3.54 -2.88 13.15
N SER A 48 3.45 -1.94 14.09
CA SER A 48 3.33 -2.28 15.52
C SER A 48 2.06 -3.06 15.83
N ARG A 49 0.89 -2.61 15.33
CA ARG A 49 -0.39 -3.28 15.56
C ARG A 49 -0.44 -4.71 15.02
N LEU A 50 0.13 -4.94 13.84
CA LEU A 50 0.21 -6.28 13.25
C LEU A 50 1.20 -7.18 14.01
N ALA A 51 2.30 -6.65 14.52
CA ALA A 51 3.28 -7.42 15.29
C ALA A 51 2.78 -7.79 16.70
N GLU A 52 1.99 -6.93 17.33
CA GLU A 52 1.41 -7.14 18.67
C GLU A 52 0.21 -8.09 18.68
N GLN A 53 -0.32 -8.42 17.51
CA GLN A 53 -1.57 -9.15 17.38
C GLN A 53 -1.48 -10.57 17.94
N ARG A 54 -2.55 -11.02 18.60
CA ARG A 54 -2.63 -12.33 19.27
C ARG A 54 -3.65 -13.25 18.59
N LEU A 55 -3.63 -13.30 17.26
CA LEU A 55 -4.45 -14.24 16.52
C LEU A 55 -3.84 -15.66 16.62
N PRO A 56 -4.64 -16.72 16.84
CA PRO A 56 -4.16 -18.09 16.82
C PRO A 56 -3.43 -18.41 15.51
N GLN A 57 -2.31 -19.13 15.57
CA GLN A 57 -1.50 -19.56 14.42
C GLN A 57 -0.76 -18.44 13.65
N LEU A 58 -0.88 -17.18 14.09
CA LEU A 58 -0.15 -16.06 13.51
C LEU A 58 1.12 -15.73 14.32
N PRO A 59 2.27 -15.54 13.66
CA PRO A 59 3.49 -15.13 14.35
C PRO A 59 3.38 -13.67 14.80
N ARG A 60 3.97 -13.34 15.95
CA ARG A 60 4.02 -11.98 16.50
C ARG A 60 5.09 -11.13 15.83
N ILE A 61 5.00 -11.02 14.51
CA ILE A 61 5.94 -10.30 13.66
C ILE A 61 5.19 -9.71 12.46
N ALA A 62 5.45 -8.44 12.16
CA ALA A 62 5.04 -7.79 10.93
C ALA A 62 6.30 -7.48 10.11
N ALA A 63 6.49 -8.22 9.03
CA ALA A 63 7.67 -8.11 8.17
C ALA A 63 7.28 -8.39 6.71
N ASN A 64 8.17 -8.00 5.79
CA ASN A 64 8.01 -8.17 4.35
C ASN A 64 6.68 -7.59 3.80
N LEU A 65 6.27 -6.45 4.37
CA LEU A 65 5.13 -5.67 3.88
C LEU A 65 5.66 -4.47 3.10
N ASP A 66 5.19 -4.33 1.87
CA ASP A 66 5.45 -3.14 1.07
C ASP A 66 4.31 -2.14 1.27
N MET A 67 4.58 -1.09 2.06
CA MET A 67 3.56 -0.11 2.44
C MET A 67 3.69 1.14 1.58
N LEU A 68 2.79 1.28 0.60
CA LEU A 68 2.82 2.32 -0.42
C LEU A 68 1.71 3.35 -0.22
N LEU A 69 1.97 4.60 -0.60
CA LEU A 69 0.92 5.60 -0.75
C LEU A 69 0.10 5.31 -2.03
N PRO A 70 -1.20 5.71 -2.09
CA PRO A 70 -2.03 5.47 -3.27
C PRO A 70 -1.45 6.04 -4.56
N GLY A 71 -0.79 7.21 -4.50
CA GLY A 71 -0.15 7.81 -5.67
C GLY A 71 1.05 7.03 -6.18
N GLU A 72 1.88 6.48 -5.28
CA GLU A 72 3.04 5.66 -5.63
C GLU A 72 2.61 4.36 -6.29
N TRP A 73 1.62 3.69 -5.70
CA TRP A 73 1.05 2.46 -6.25
C TRP A 73 0.37 2.69 -7.60
N LEU A 74 -0.40 3.78 -7.74
CA LEU A 74 -1.05 4.10 -9.02
C LEU A 74 -0.04 4.39 -10.13
N ASP A 75 1.06 5.07 -9.81
CA ASP A 75 2.15 5.30 -10.75
C ASP A 75 2.81 4.00 -11.22
N GLU A 76 3.05 3.08 -10.30
CA GLU A 76 3.61 1.76 -10.62
C GLU A 76 2.65 0.92 -11.45
N LEU A 77 1.36 0.90 -11.07
CA LEU A 77 0.32 0.21 -11.83
C LEU A 77 0.17 0.81 -13.24
N ALA A 78 0.17 2.13 -13.36
CA ALA A 78 0.11 2.79 -14.67
C ALA A 78 1.30 2.38 -15.53
N ARG A 79 2.51 2.34 -14.96
CA ARG A 79 3.71 1.89 -15.68
C ARG A 79 3.61 0.42 -16.10
N SER A 80 3.09 -0.46 -15.25
CA SER A 80 2.99 -1.88 -15.56
C SER A 80 1.93 -2.19 -16.61
N VAL A 81 0.80 -1.46 -16.59
CA VAL A 81 -0.32 -1.68 -17.52
C VAL A 81 -0.15 -0.92 -18.84
N LEU A 82 0.32 0.33 -18.80
CA LEU A 82 0.36 1.23 -19.96
C LEU A 82 1.78 1.38 -20.56
N GLY A 83 2.82 0.89 -19.88
CA GLY A 83 4.21 0.98 -20.33
C GLY A 83 4.64 2.41 -20.64
N ARG A 84 5.17 2.64 -21.86
CA ARG A 84 5.65 3.97 -22.29
C ARG A 84 4.57 5.05 -22.27
N ALA A 85 3.29 4.70 -22.43
CA ALA A 85 2.21 5.68 -22.40
C ALA A 85 2.04 6.32 -21.01
N ALA A 86 2.42 5.62 -19.93
CA ALA A 86 2.43 6.19 -18.58
C ALA A 86 3.47 7.32 -18.41
N MET A 87 4.44 7.47 -19.32
CA MET A 87 5.41 8.57 -19.24
C MET A 87 4.82 9.91 -19.71
N ALA A 88 3.72 9.90 -20.46
CA ALA A 88 3.08 11.11 -20.98
C ALA A 88 2.56 12.05 -19.87
N ILE A 89 2.30 11.54 -18.66
CA ILE A 89 1.91 12.36 -17.50
C ILE A 89 3.09 13.04 -16.80
N ALA A 90 4.34 12.62 -17.04
CA ALA A 90 5.51 13.17 -16.35
C ALA A 90 5.61 14.71 -16.38
N PRO A 91 5.35 15.40 -17.53
CA PRO A 91 5.36 16.87 -17.58
C PRO A 91 4.26 17.55 -16.74
N TYR A 92 3.19 16.81 -16.41
CA TYR A 92 2.06 17.30 -15.62
C TYR A 92 2.17 17.00 -14.13
N ARG A 93 3.24 16.30 -13.69
CA ARG A 93 3.51 16.10 -12.26
C ARG A 93 3.89 17.42 -11.61
N ARG A 94 3.50 17.61 -10.34
CA ARG A 94 3.74 18.83 -9.55
C ARG A 94 5.16 19.40 -9.70
N ALA A 95 6.18 18.53 -9.72
CA ALA A 95 7.56 18.96 -9.84
C ALA A 95 7.88 19.63 -11.19
N ALA A 96 7.41 19.07 -12.31
CA ALA A 96 7.64 19.58 -13.66
C ALA A 96 6.64 20.67 -14.04
N LEU A 97 5.36 20.49 -13.68
CA LEU A 97 4.26 21.37 -14.06
C LEU A 97 4.51 22.82 -13.61
N ARG A 98 5.06 23.02 -12.40
CA ARG A 98 5.33 24.36 -11.86
C ARG A 98 6.23 25.18 -12.78
N TRP A 99 7.25 24.54 -13.36
CA TRP A 99 8.24 25.19 -14.22
C TRP A 99 7.71 25.34 -15.64
N ARG A 100 6.96 24.34 -16.10
CA ARG A 100 6.32 24.36 -17.41
C ARG A 100 5.28 25.47 -17.51
N ILE A 101 4.54 25.76 -16.44
CA ILE A 101 3.64 26.93 -16.37
C ILE A 101 4.45 28.22 -16.33
N HIS A 102 5.54 28.27 -15.57
CA HIS A 102 6.38 29.47 -15.49
C HIS A 102 7.00 29.86 -16.85
N SER A 103 7.27 28.89 -17.73
CA SER A 103 7.83 29.12 -19.07
C SER A 103 6.81 29.45 -20.16
N LEU A 104 5.51 29.53 -19.83
CA LEU A 104 4.44 29.96 -20.74
C LEU A 104 4.27 31.49 -20.67
#